data_AF-A0A1E3QWG1-F1
#
_entry.id   AF-A0A1E3QWG1-F1
#
_cell.length_a   1.000
_cell.length_b   1.000
_cell.length_c   1.000
_cell.angle_alpha   90.00
_cell.angle_beta   90.00
_cell.angle_gamma   90.00
#
_symmetry.space_group_name_H-M   'P 1'
#
loop_
_entity.id
_entity.type
_entity.pdbx_description
1 polymer ?
#
loop_
_entity_poly.entity_id
_entity_poly.type
_entity_poly.pdbx_seq_one_letter_code
_entity_poly.pdbx_strand_id
1 'polypeptide(L)'
;MVTCKIVYQVVTEFVTEYVTILPGQTQQLGEAVVASSTGTNKASTSVSSIKTAAATTQKQVAAQETTVAKATTPTTFVTIATTPAAQTTAQTTAQTTAQTTAQTTAQTTSSSEFSGAKDPIFAKAILDEHNAKRALHGVNALTWDNTLYEYAQAYADNYDCSGALIHSGGPYGENLAIGYTTTGAVDAWYDEGSSYDYSAANTYDHFTQVIWKSTTKLGCGYKTCNNIWGTYIICSYDPAGNFIGEDAANVLPLI
;
A
#
# COMPACT_ATOMS: atom_id res chain seq x y z
N MET A 1 -19.97 -26.75 28.74
CA MET A 1 -18.76 -27.13 27.98
C MET A 1 -18.66 -26.18 26.81
N VAL A 2 -17.59 -25.41 26.70
CA VAL A 2 -17.37 -24.51 25.55
C VAL A 2 -16.13 -25.01 24.84
N THR A 3 -16.31 -25.52 23.63
CA THR A 3 -15.21 -25.99 22.79
C THR A 3 -14.75 -24.81 21.93
N CYS A 4 -13.53 -24.32 22.15
CA CYS A 4 -12.93 -23.27 21.32
C CYS A 4 -12.09 -23.92 20.21
N LYS A 5 -12.41 -23.65 18.95
CA LYS A 5 -11.60 -24.06 17.78
C LYS A 5 -10.58 -22.97 17.50
N ILE A 6 -9.30 -23.30 17.57
CA ILE A 6 -8.22 -22.45 17.05
C ILE A 6 -7.64 -23.14 15.82
N VAL A 7 -7.64 -22.43 14.68
CA VAL A 7 -7.11 -22.90 13.41
C VAL A 7 -5.86 -22.08 13.12
N TYR A 8 -4.69 -22.72 13.05
CA TYR A 8 -3.45 -22.10 12.56
C TYR A 8 -3.14 -22.64 11.16
N GLN A 9 -2.87 -21.73 10.22
CA GLN A 9 -2.34 -22.10 8.90
C GLN A 9 -0.82 -22.18 8.97
N VAL A 10 -0.29 -23.40 8.90
CA VAL A 10 1.06 -23.64 8.39
C VAL A 10 0.94 -24.74 7.34
N VAL A 11 1.57 -24.48 6.20
CA VAL A 11 1.49 -25.32 5.00
C VAL A 11 2.18 -26.66 5.29
N THR A 12 1.55 -27.74 4.78
CA THR A 12 1.95 -29.16 4.73
C THR A 12 1.80 -30.00 6.01
N GLU A 13 0.79 -30.91 5.95
CA GLU A 13 0.49 -32.09 6.77
C GLU A 13 -0.21 -31.91 8.14
N PHE A 14 -1.40 -32.52 8.26
CA PHE A 14 -2.26 -32.46 9.46
C PHE A 14 -1.84 -33.52 10.48
N VAL A 15 -1.23 -33.11 11.59
CA VAL A 15 -1.18 -33.92 12.83
C VAL A 15 -2.04 -33.22 13.87
N THR A 16 -3.12 -33.87 14.33
CA THR A 16 -4.00 -33.34 15.37
C THR A 16 -3.67 -34.04 16.69
N GLU A 17 -3.06 -33.35 17.64
CA GLU A 17 -2.98 -33.78 19.04
C GLU A 17 -4.02 -33.04 19.88
N TYR A 18 -4.68 -33.75 20.80
CA TYR A 18 -5.67 -33.20 21.73
C TYR A 18 -5.09 -33.17 23.15
N VAL A 19 -5.06 -31.99 23.79
CA VAL A 19 -4.73 -31.85 25.22
C VAL A 19 -6.01 -31.57 26.00
N THR A 20 -6.26 -32.36 27.05
CA THR A 20 -7.42 -32.18 27.95
C THR A 20 -7.00 -31.39 29.18
N ILE A 21 -7.59 -30.21 29.42
CA ILE A 21 -7.37 -29.40 30.63
C ILE A 21 -8.62 -29.43 31.49
N LEU A 22 -8.48 -29.84 32.76
CA LEU A 22 -9.56 -29.86 33.75
C LEU A 22 -9.81 -28.46 34.36
N PRO A 23 -11.03 -28.18 34.87
CA PRO A 23 -11.34 -26.88 35.46
C PRO A 23 -10.45 -26.59 36.69
N GLY A 24 -9.73 -25.45 36.67
CA GLY A 24 -8.93 -24.98 37.81
C GLY A 24 -7.41 -25.03 37.64
N GLN A 25 -6.89 -25.32 36.44
CA GLN A 25 -5.44 -25.27 36.15
C GLN A 25 -5.12 -24.10 35.22
N THR A 26 -4.16 -23.25 35.62
CA THR A 26 -3.56 -22.21 34.75
C THR A 26 -2.22 -22.75 34.23
N GLN A 27 -2.04 -22.82 32.91
CA GLN A 27 -0.74 -23.11 32.30
C GLN A 27 -0.02 -21.80 31.98
N GLN A 28 1.20 -21.68 32.49
CA GLN A 28 2.12 -20.59 32.18
C GLN A 28 2.76 -20.89 30.81
N LEU A 29 2.60 -19.98 29.85
CA LEU A 29 3.32 -20.08 28.58
C LEU A 29 4.82 -19.94 28.88
N GLY A 30 5.58 -21.02 28.63
CA GLY A 30 7.02 -21.01 28.76
C GLY A 30 7.64 -20.05 27.76
N GLU A 31 8.42 -19.09 28.27
CA GLU A 31 9.30 -18.25 27.48
C GLU A 31 10.33 -19.12 26.75
N ALA A 32 10.56 -18.83 25.46
CA ALA A 32 11.63 -19.44 24.71
C ALA A 32 12.98 -19.09 25.35
N VAL A 33 13.67 -20.09 25.88
CA VAL A 33 15.04 -19.97 26.37
C VAL A 33 15.96 -19.75 25.16
N VAL A 34 16.40 -18.52 24.95
CA VAL A 34 17.56 -18.22 24.11
C VAL A 34 18.80 -18.45 24.97
N ALA A 35 19.56 -19.49 24.68
CA ALA A 35 20.87 -19.71 25.29
C ALA A 35 21.87 -18.67 24.76
N SER A 36 22.34 -17.78 25.64
CA SER A 36 23.49 -16.90 25.39
C SER A 36 24.62 -17.21 26.36
N SER A 37 25.78 -17.57 25.83
CA SER A 37 27.01 -17.85 26.56
C SER A 37 27.74 -16.56 26.99
N THR A 38 27.90 -16.42 28.31
CA THR A 38 29.04 -15.85 29.07
C THR A 38 29.81 -14.63 28.53
N GLY A 39 29.71 -13.53 29.28
CA GLY A 39 30.68 -12.42 29.30
C GLY A 39 30.45 -11.51 30.50
N THR A 40 31.29 -11.66 31.53
CA THR A 40 31.30 -10.92 32.80
C THR A 40 31.55 -9.42 32.65
N ASN A 41 30.86 -8.55 33.42
CA ASN A 41 31.47 -7.51 34.27
C ASN A 41 30.44 -6.63 35.06
N LYS A 42 30.55 -6.73 36.39
CA LYS A 42 30.61 -5.67 37.43
C LYS A 42 29.60 -4.48 37.46
N ALA A 43 28.79 -4.51 38.53
CA ALA A 43 28.35 -3.43 39.47
C ALA A 43 27.78 -2.08 38.97
N SER A 44 26.58 -1.72 39.42
CA SER A 44 26.33 -0.82 40.57
C SER A 44 24.89 -0.22 40.52
N THR A 45 24.21 -0.18 41.69
CA THR A 45 23.27 0.86 42.21
C THR A 45 22.54 1.78 41.21
N SER A 46 21.25 2.11 41.27
CA SER A 46 20.26 2.16 42.36
C SER A 46 19.03 2.96 41.87
N VAL A 47 17.91 2.85 42.61
CA VAL A 47 16.86 3.88 42.85
C VAL A 47 15.55 3.87 42.00
N SER A 48 14.47 3.75 42.78
CA SER A 48 13.13 4.35 42.72
C SER A 48 12.03 3.83 41.79
N SER A 49 11.12 3.15 42.49
CA SER A 49 9.66 3.11 42.34
C SER A 49 9.03 4.44 41.90
N ILE A 50 8.28 4.41 40.79
CA ILE A 50 7.24 5.40 40.49
C ILE A 50 5.94 4.63 40.23
N LYS A 51 4.96 4.86 41.09
CA LYS A 51 3.57 4.42 40.92
C LYS A 51 2.90 5.36 39.93
N THR A 52 2.39 4.84 38.82
CA THR A 52 1.47 5.56 37.93
C THR A 52 0.09 4.94 38.08
N ALA A 53 -0.85 5.71 38.64
CA ALA A 53 -2.28 5.41 38.60
C ALA A 53 -2.85 5.97 37.29
N ALA A 54 -3.34 5.10 36.42
CA ALA A 54 -4.09 5.47 35.23
C ALA A 54 -5.58 5.22 35.47
N ALA A 55 -6.36 6.29 35.59
CA ALA A 55 -7.82 6.23 35.52
C ALA A 55 -8.23 6.40 34.05
N THR A 56 -8.87 5.39 33.47
CA THR A 56 -9.44 5.46 32.12
C THR A 56 -10.95 5.32 32.23
N THR A 57 -11.67 6.41 31.95
CA THR A 57 -13.13 6.42 31.80
C THR A 57 -13.45 6.13 30.33
N GLN A 58 -13.98 4.94 30.05
CA GLN A 58 -14.47 4.57 28.72
C GLN A 58 -15.92 5.03 28.55
N LYS A 59 -16.20 5.82 27.52
CA LYS A 59 -17.55 6.17 27.06
C LYS A 59 -17.93 5.20 25.94
N GLN A 60 -18.95 4.38 26.20
CA GLN A 60 -19.56 3.48 25.21
C GLN A 60 -20.32 4.29 24.15
N VAL A 61 -20.18 3.91 22.87
CA VAL A 61 -21.13 4.26 21.81
C VAL A 61 -21.45 2.98 21.05
N ALA A 62 -22.75 2.66 21.01
CA ALA A 62 -23.32 1.47 20.41
C ALA A 62 -23.37 1.58 18.87
N ALA A 63 -22.97 0.51 18.19
CA ALA A 63 -23.19 0.33 16.76
C ALA A 63 -24.60 -0.22 16.52
N GLN A 64 -25.37 0.45 15.66
CA GLN A 64 -26.64 -0.05 15.13
C GLN A 64 -26.39 -0.75 13.80
N GLU A 65 -26.77 -2.02 13.71
CA GLU A 65 -26.78 -2.81 12.48
C GLU A 65 -27.95 -2.40 11.60
N THR A 66 -27.68 -2.14 10.31
CA THR A 66 -28.70 -1.95 9.28
C THR A 66 -28.66 -3.13 8.31
N THR A 67 -29.77 -3.86 8.22
CA THR A 67 -29.95 -5.04 7.38
C THR A 67 -30.24 -4.64 5.93
N VAL A 68 -29.43 -5.12 4.97
CA VAL A 68 -29.70 -4.98 3.53
C VAL A 68 -30.42 -6.22 3.02
N ALA A 69 -31.61 -6.02 2.43
CA ALA A 69 -32.44 -7.05 1.86
C ALA A 69 -31.91 -7.53 0.48
N LYS A 70 -31.91 -8.85 0.30
CA LYS A 70 -31.51 -9.57 -0.91
C LYS A 70 -32.67 -9.62 -1.92
N ALA A 71 -32.49 -9.00 -3.09
CA ALA A 71 -33.42 -9.12 -4.21
C ALA A 71 -33.09 -10.36 -5.06
N THR A 72 -34.11 -11.18 -5.34
CA THR A 72 -34.03 -12.34 -6.25
C THR A 72 -35.04 -12.15 -7.38
N THR A 73 -34.53 -12.15 -8.62
CA THR A 73 -35.33 -12.11 -9.86
C THR A 73 -35.17 -13.45 -10.59
N PRO A 74 -36.23 -14.04 -11.18
CA PRO A 74 -36.13 -15.31 -11.90
C PRO A 74 -35.76 -15.08 -13.37
N THR A 75 -34.71 -15.76 -13.85
CA THR A 75 -34.33 -15.77 -15.27
C THR A 75 -34.82 -17.07 -15.92
N THR A 76 -35.71 -16.91 -16.88
CA THR A 76 -36.26 -17.96 -17.76
C THR A 76 -35.17 -18.50 -18.69
N PHE A 77 -34.97 -19.82 -18.71
CA PHE A 77 -34.09 -20.48 -19.68
C PHE A 77 -34.84 -20.75 -20.99
N VAL A 78 -34.36 -20.18 -22.09
CA VAL A 78 -34.78 -20.55 -23.46
C VAL A 78 -33.80 -21.58 -24.00
N THR A 79 -34.32 -22.75 -24.35
CA THR A 79 -33.59 -23.86 -24.99
C THR A 79 -33.37 -23.52 -26.47
N ILE A 80 -32.11 -23.52 -26.93
CA ILE A 80 -31.79 -23.45 -28.37
C ILE A 80 -31.22 -24.80 -28.79
N ALA A 81 -31.83 -25.37 -29.82
CA ALA A 81 -31.48 -26.64 -30.44
C ALA A 81 -30.13 -26.57 -31.16
N THR A 82 -29.40 -27.68 -31.09
CA THR A 82 -28.14 -27.94 -31.76
C THR A 82 -28.34 -28.25 -33.24
N THR A 83 -27.46 -27.73 -34.10
CA THR A 83 -27.18 -28.31 -35.42
C THR A 83 -25.70 -28.05 -35.75
N PRO A 84 -24.93 -29.05 -36.22
CA PRO A 84 -23.51 -28.87 -36.49
C PRO A 84 -23.31 -28.36 -37.93
N ALA A 85 -22.81 -27.13 -38.07
CA ALA A 85 -22.29 -26.63 -39.33
C ALA A 85 -20.76 -26.69 -39.29
N ALA A 86 -20.20 -27.72 -39.91
CA ALA A 86 -18.83 -27.73 -40.35
C ALA A 86 -18.69 -26.72 -41.48
N GLN A 87 -17.89 -25.66 -41.30
CA GLN A 87 -17.10 -25.05 -42.38
C GLN A 87 -16.21 -23.90 -41.88
N THR A 88 -14.95 -23.97 -42.30
CA THR A 88 -14.00 -22.87 -42.56
C THR A 88 -13.01 -22.48 -41.45
N THR A 89 -12.01 -23.34 -41.35
CA THR A 89 -10.65 -23.10 -40.86
C THR A 89 -9.94 -22.01 -41.68
N ALA A 90 -10.11 -20.72 -41.38
CA ALA A 90 -9.31 -19.67 -42.04
C ALA A 90 -9.20 -18.31 -41.31
N GLN A 91 -9.68 -18.15 -40.07
CA GLN A 91 -9.70 -16.83 -39.40
C GLN A 91 -9.04 -16.77 -38.02
N THR A 92 -8.54 -17.88 -37.48
CA THR A 92 -7.93 -17.90 -36.14
C THR A 92 -6.48 -17.40 -36.11
N THR A 93 -5.81 -17.27 -37.26
CA THR A 93 -4.37 -16.94 -37.29
C THR A 93 -4.07 -15.44 -37.33
N ALA A 94 -4.98 -14.58 -37.79
CA ALA A 94 -4.69 -13.15 -37.98
C ALA A 94 -4.87 -12.28 -36.72
N GLN A 95 -5.68 -12.72 -35.74
CA GLN A 95 -5.90 -11.97 -34.50
C GLN A 95 -4.82 -12.24 -33.44
N THR A 96 -4.23 -13.44 -33.41
CA THR A 96 -3.17 -13.76 -32.44
C THR A 96 -1.87 -13.01 -32.75
N THR A 97 -1.53 -12.79 -34.03
CA THR A 97 -0.27 -12.13 -34.40
C THR A 97 -0.29 -10.62 -34.12
N ALA A 98 -1.42 -9.92 -34.33
CA ALA A 98 -1.50 -8.48 -34.10
C ALA A 98 -1.44 -8.09 -32.60
N GLN A 99 -1.95 -8.93 -31.70
CA GLN A 99 -1.85 -8.69 -30.26
C GLN A 99 -0.46 -8.99 -29.71
N THR A 100 0.22 -10.03 -30.20
CA THR A 100 1.58 -10.36 -29.77
C THR A 100 2.58 -9.29 -30.21
N THR A 101 2.49 -8.73 -31.41
CA THR A 101 3.43 -7.69 -31.87
C THR A 101 3.23 -6.34 -31.17
N ALA A 102 1.98 -5.97 -30.84
CA ALA A 102 1.70 -4.73 -30.10
C ALA A 102 2.15 -4.81 -28.63
N GLN A 103 1.96 -5.95 -27.95
CA GLN A 103 2.45 -6.16 -26.58
C GLN A 103 3.98 -6.21 -26.50
N THR A 104 4.65 -6.92 -27.43
CA THR A 104 6.12 -6.98 -27.41
C THR A 104 6.77 -5.62 -27.66
N THR A 105 6.14 -4.75 -28.45
CA THR A 105 6.70 -3.42 -28.75
C THR A 105 6.46 -2.42 -27.61
N ALA A 106 5.27 -2.43 -26.98
CA ALA A 106 4.95 -1.58 -25.82
C ALA A 106 5.72 -2.00 -24.55
N GLN A 107 5.93 -3.30 -24.34
CA GLN A 107 6.70 -3.82 -23.21
C GLN A 107 8.21 -3.47 -23.31
N THR A 108 8.74 -3.39 -24.54
CA THR A 108 10.15 -3.02 -24.75
C THR A 108 10.38 -1.53 -24.48
N THR A 109 9.44 -0.65 -24.81
CA THR A 109 9.55 0.81 -24.54
C THR A 109 9.36 1.16 -23.07
N SER A 110 8.44 0.49 -22.35
CA SER A 110 8.33 0.69 -20.89
C SER A 110 9.56 0.18 -20.14
N SER A 111 10.24 -0.88 -20.62
CA SER A 111 11.42 -1.41 -19.92
C SER A 111 12.63 -0.46 -19.93
N SER A 112 12.76 0.44 -20.92
CA SER A 112 13.87 1.39 -20.98
C SER A 112 13.71 2.60 -20.06
N GLU A 113 12.48 3.05 -19.78
CA GLU A 113 12.24 4.20 -18.89
C GLU A 113 12.56 3.86 -17.43
N PHE A 114 12.27 2.62 -17.03
CA PHE A 114 12.46 2.14 -15.66
C PHE A 114 13.69 1.25 -15.50
N SER A 115 14.66 1.30 -16.42
CA SER A 115 15.80 0.37 -16.41
C SER A 115 16.71 0.49 -15.18
N GLY A 116 16.64 1.61 -14.46
CA GLY A 116 17.33 1.81 -13.17
C GLY A 116 16.55 1.28 -11.97
N ALA A 117 15.24 1.06 -12.09
CA ALA A 117 14.41 0.57 -11.00
C ALA A 117 14.58 -0.94 -10.81
N LYS A 118 14.74 -1.37 -9.55
CA LYS A 118 14.77 -2.79 -9.16
C LYS A 118 13.49 -3.53 -9.58
N ASP A 119 12.38 -2.82 -9.55
CA ASP A 119 11.06 -3.33 -9.90
C ASP A 119 10.39 -2.38 -10.92
N PRO A 120 10.61 -2.61 -12.22
CA PRO A 120 10.00 -1.81 -13.28
C PRO A 120 8.47 -1.86 -13.30
N ILE A 121 7.85 -2.93 -12.79
CA ILE A 121 6.39 -3.06 -12.75
C ILE A 121 5.84 -2.12 -11.67
N PHE A 122 6.44 -2.11 -10.49
CA PHE A 122 6.14 -1.14 -9.43
C PHE A 122 6.31 0.30 -9.93
N ALA A 123 7.48 0.60 -10.50
CA ALA A 123 7.82 1.95 -10.96
C ALA A 123 6.83 2.47 -12.01
N LYS A 124 6.47 1.62 -12.97
CA LYS A 124 5.46 1.96 -13.97
C LYS A 124 4.08 2.18 -13.34
N ALA A 125 3.61 1.24 -12.52
CA ALA A 125 2.28 1.31 -11.94
C ALA A 125 2.09 2.54 -11.06
N ILE A 126 3.09 2.88 -10.24
CA ILE A 126 2.99 4.05 -9.36
C ILE A 126 3.06 5.35 -10.16
N LEU A 127 3.90 5.45 -11.19
CA LEU A 127 3.96 6.63 -12.07
C LEU A 127 2.66 6.82 -12.85
N ASP A 128 2.13 5.74 -13.43
CA ASP A 128 0.87 5.77 -14.18
C ASP A 128 -0.28 6.27 -13.30
N GLU A 129 -0.37 5.80 -12.05
CA GLU A 129 -1.42 6.22 -11.12
C GLU A 129 -1.32 7.72 -10.78
N HIS A 130 -0.11 8.23 -10.50
CA HIS A 130 0.10 9.67 -10.31
C HIS A 130 -0.36 10.46 -11.54
N ASN A 131 0.02 10.01 -12.73
CA ASN A 131 -0.32 10.70 -13.98
C ASN A 131 -1.81 10.63 -14.29
N ALA A 132 -2.50 9.55 -13.92
CA ALA A 132 -3.94 9.45 -14.01
C ALA A 132 -4.62 10.49 -13.11
N LYS A 133 -4.18 10.65 -11.86
CA LYS A 133 -4.71 11.68 -10.95
C LYS A 133 -4.43 13.09 -11.44
N ARG A 134 -3.19 13.36 -11.86
CA ARG A 134 -2.76 14.66 -12.38
C ARG A 134 -3.55 15.11 -13.62
N ALA A 135 -3.89 14.18 -14.49
CA ALA A 135 -4.71 14.47 -15.67
C ALA A 135 -6.09 15.04 -15.32
N LEU A 136 -6.68 14.65 -14.18
CA LEU A 136 -7.97 15.18 -13.70
C LEU A 136 -7.91 16.68 -13.37
N HIS A 137 -6.72 17.23 -13.13
CA HIS A 137 -6.49 18.64 -12.80
C HIS A 137 -5.85 19.41 -13.97
N GLY A 138 -5.67 18.77 -15.12
CA GLY A 138 -5.04 19.38 -16.29
C GLY A 138 -3.58 19.80 -16.07
N VAL A 139 -2.89 19.22 -15.08
CA VAL A 139 -1.46 19.46 -14.85
C VAL A 139 -0.62 18.43 -15.61
N ASN A 140 0.62 18.81 -15.95
CA ASN A 140 1.51 17.96 -16.76
C ASN A 140 1.81 16.62 -16.08
N ALA A 141 1.90 15.56 -16.87
CA ALA A 141 2.37 14.26 -16.40
C ALA A 141 3.82 14.36 -15.87
N LEU A 142 4.10 13.60 -14.82
CA LEU A 142 5.43 13.37 -14.28
C LEU A 142 6.18 12.37 -15.16
N THR A 143 7.50 12.49 -15.17
CA THR A 143 8.41 11.50 -15.75
C THR A 143 9.17 10.77 -14.64
N TRP A 144 9.50 9.49 -14.86
CA TRP A 144 10.36 8.76 -13.93
C TRP A 144 11.78 9.36 -13.89
N ASP A 145 12.36 9.45 -12.71
CA ASP A 145 13.74 9.88 -12.50
C ASP A 145 14.50 8.87 -11.63
N ASN A 146 15.57 8.30 -12.19
CA ASN A 146 16.35 7.26 -11.51
C ASN A 146 17.10 7.79 -10.27
N THR A 147 17.49 9.07 -10.25
CA THR A 147 18.15 9.66 -9.07
C THR A 147 17.17 9.79 -7.91
N LEU A 148 15.93 10.22 -8.17
CA LEU A 148 14.87 10.23 -7.16
C LEU A 148 14.51 8.82 -6.68
N TYR A 149 14.44 7.86 -7.60
CA TYR A 149 14.20 6.45 -7.25
C TYR A 149 15.30 5.90 -6.34
N GLU A 150 16.58 6.12 -6.67
CA GLU A 150 17.71 5.65 -5.86
C GLU A 150 17.67 6.25 -4.46
N TYR A 151 17.34 7.54 -4.34
CA TYR A 151 17.15 8.21 -3.06
C TYR A 151 16.01 7.58 -2.24
N ALA A 152 14.82 7.47 -2.84
CA ALA A 152 13.64 6.93 -2.19
C ALA A 152 13.82 5.46 -1.80
N GLN A 153 14.43 4.64 -2.67
CA GLN A 153 14.69 3.23 -2.39
C GLN A 153 15.72 3.06 -1.27
N ALA A 154 16.78 3.88 -1.24
CA ALA A 154 17.75 3.86 -0.14
C ALA A 154 17.09 4.21 1.20
N TYR A 155 16.15 5.16 1.22
CA TYR A 155 15.39 5.48 2.43
C TYR A 155 14.47 4.31 2.83
N ALA A 156 13.74 3.73 1.88
CA ALA A 156 12.85 2.59 2.11
C ALA A 156 13.60 1.37 2.65
N ASP A 157 14.79 1.06 2.11
CA ASP A 157 15.61 -0.08 2.55
C ASP A 157 15.97 0.02 4.04
N ASN A 158 16.20 1.25 4.53
CA ASN A 158 16.52 1.54 5.93
C ASN A 158 15.30 1.67 6.85
N TYR A 159 14.07 1.59 6.32
CA TYR A 159 12.87 1.67 7.13
C TYR A 159 12.82 0.52 8.16
N ASP A 160 12.58 0.85 9.43
CA ASP A 160 12.66 -0.09 10.54
C ASP A 160 11.40 -0.97 10.71
N CYS A 161 10.38 -0.77 9.87
CA CYS A 161 9.09 -1.45 9.97
C CYS A 161 8.39 -1.24 11.32
N SER A 162 8.58 -0.06 11.93
CA SER A 162 7.95 0.33 13.20
C SER A 162 6.48 0.72 13.07
N GLY A 163 6.01 1.08 11.87
CA GLY A 163 4.71 1.69 11.64
C GLY A 163 4.72 3.22 11.68
N ALA A 164 5.82 3.84 12.10
CA ALA A 164 5.96 5.30 12.05
C ALA A 164 6.26 5.77 10.62
N LEU A 165 5.68 6.90 10.20
CA LEU A 165 6.04 7.58 8.96
C LEU A 165 6.80 8.85 9.33
N ILE A 166 8.10 8.87 9.04
CA ILE A 166 8.99 9.99 9.35
C ILE A 166 9.61 10.43 8.04
N HIS A 167 9.56 11.73 7.77
CA HIS A 167 10.15 12.29 6.57
C HIS A 167 11.68 12.19 6.58
N SER A 168 12.27 12.01 5.40
CA SER A 168 13.73 11.91 5.26
C SER A 168 14.47 13.20 5.63
N GLY A 169 13.79 14.35 5.53
CA GLY A 169 14.41 15.68 5.64
C GLY A 169 15.33 16.01 4.45
N GLY A 170 15.20 15.26 3.36
CA GLY A 170 15.95 15.46 2.12
C GLY A 170 15.58 16.72 1.34
N PRO A 171 16.24 16.93 0.20
CA PRO A 171 16.02 18.11 -0.65
C PRO A 171 14.77 18.01 -1.54
N TYR A 172 14.12 16.84 -1.60
CA TYR A 172 13.01 16.56 -2.50
C TYR A 172 11.66 16.70 -1.78
N GLY A 173 10.59 16.91 -2.54
CA GLY A 173 9.24 16.69 -2.02
C GLY A 173 9.06 15.23 -1.66
N GLU A 174 8.18 14.90 -0.73
CA GLU A 174 8.07 13.53 -0.22
C GLU A 174 6.67 13.17 0.26
N ASN A 175 6.17 12.01 -0.16
CA ASN A 175 4.98 11.38 0.40
C ASN A 175 5.33 9.97 0.91
N LEU A 176 4.73 9.60 2.05
CA LEU A 176 4.97 8.33 2.74
C LEU A 176 3.67 7.57 2.93
N ALA A 177 3.72 6.25 2.79
CA ALA A 177 2.57 5.37 3.02
C ALA A 177 3.02 4.04 3.60
N ILE A 178 2.13 3.39 4.36
CA ILE A 178 2.34 2.02 4.83
C ILE A 178 1.03 1.23 4.86
N GLY A 179 1.09 -0.03 4.48
CA GLY A 179 -0.07 -0.93 4.47
C GLY A 179 -0.93 -0.84 3.21
N TYR A 180 -0.47 -0.12 2.18
CA TYR A 180 -1.18 0.05 0.92
C TYR A 180 -0.57 -0.80 -0.19
N THR A 181 -1.38 -1.09 -1.21
CA THR A 181 -0.87 -1.52 -2.51
C THR A 181 -0.15 -0.36 -3.20
N THR A 182 0.61 -0.65 -4.26
CA THR A 182 1.35 0.35 -5.04
C THR A 182 0.48 1.51 -5.50
N THR A 183 -0.64 1.24 -6.17
CA THR A 183 -1.57 2.28 -6.63
C THR A 183 -2.45 2.79 -5.51
N GLY A 184 -2.81 1.92 -4.55
CA GLY A 184 -3.64 2.29 -3.40
C GLY A 184 -3.00 3.35 -2.50
N ALA A 185 -1.67 3.44 -2.44
CA ALA A 185 -0.99 4.53 -1.74
C ALA A 185 -1.24 5.88 -2.41
N VAL A 186 -1.20 5.93 -3.75
CA VAL A 186 -1.47 7.13 -4.54
C VAL A 186 -2.94 7.52 -4.44
N ASP A 187 -3.85 6.55 -4.49
CA ASP A 187 -5.27 6.76 -4.25
C ASP A 187 -5.51 7.40 -2.88
N ALA A 188 -4.92 6.83 -1.82
CA ALA A 188 -5.08 7.33 -0.46
C ALA A 188 -4.53 8.76 -0.29
N TRP A 189 -3.37 9.06 -0.86
CA TRP A 189 -2.81 10.42 -0.87
C TRP A 189 -3.70 11.40 -1.64
N TYR A 190 -4.24 10.98 -2.78
CA TYR A 190 -5.09 11.83 -3.59
C TYR A 190 -6.46 12.11 -2.94
N ASP A 191 -7.03 11.13 -2.24
CA ASP A 191 -8.33 11.25 -1.58
C ASP A 191 -8.36 12.30 -0.44
N GLU A 192 -7.19 12.70 0.08
CA GLU A 192 -7.05 13.84 1.00
C GLU A 192 -7.60 15.14 0.39
N GLY A 193 -7.57 15.26 -0.94
CA GLY A 193 -8.08 16.42 -1.67
C GLY A 193 -9.60 16.53 -1.75
N SER A 194 -10.35 15.52 -1.28
CA SER A 194 -11.82 15.48 -1.37
C SER A 194 -12.52 16.67 -0.68
N SER A 195 -11.87 17.26 0.33
CA SER A 195 -12.33 18.45 1.04
C SER A 195 -11.43 19.68 0.84
N TYR A 196 -10.57 19.68 -0.20
CA TYR A 196 -9.64 20.79 -0.43
C TYR A 196 -10.38 22.07 -0.83
N ASP A 197 -10.13 23.16 -0.10
CA ASP A 197 -10.68 24.48 -0.40
C ASP A 197 -9.74 25.26 -1.32
N TYR A 198 -10.01 25.20 -2.62
CA TYR A 198 -9.27 25.94 -3.64
C TYR A 198 -9.39 27.48 -3.52
N SER A 199 -10.32 27.99 -2.71
CA SER A 199 -10.47 29.43 -2.48
C SER A 199 -9.62 29.95 -1.33
N ALA A 200 -9.22 29.08 -0.41
CA ALA A 200 -8.50 29.42 0.82
C ALA A 200 -7.11 28.77 0.91
N ALA A 201 -6.51 28.45 -0.25
CA ALA A 201 -5.28 27.69 -0.42
C ALA A 201 -4.23 27.96 0.69
N ASN A 202 -4.18 27.03 1.64
CA ASN A 202 -3.31 27.07 2.82
C ASN A 202 -3.03 25.68 3.43
N THR A 203 -3.52 24.62 2.77
CA THR A 203 -3.32 23.24 3.20
C THR A 203 -2.27 22.61 2.30
N TYR A 204 -1.28 21.97 2.92
CA TYR A 204 -0.14 21.35 2.26
C TYR A 204 0.01 19.93 2.81
N ASP A 205 -0.36 18.94 2.02
CA ASP A 205 -0.46 17.54 2.41
C ASP A 205 0.00 16.62 1.26
N HIS A 206 -0.37 15.33 1.31
CA HIS A 206 0.02 14.40 0.27
C HIS A 206 -0.70 14.70 -1.05
N PHE A 207 -1.98 15.07 -1.01
CA PHE A 207 -2.75 15.42 -2.19
C PHE A 207 -2.12 16.58 -2.96
N THR A 208 -1.79 17.68 -2.27
CA THR A 208 -1.22 18.85 -2.94
C THR A 208 0.12 18.54 -3.60
N GLN A 209 0.94 17.66 -3.02
CA GLN A 209 2.18 17.20 -3.65
C GLN A 209 1.91 16.34 -4.89
N VAL A 210 0.95 15.41 -4.85
CA VAL A 210 0.61 14.54 -5.99
C VAL A 210 0.26 15.38 -7.22
N ILE A 211 -0.55 16.42 -7.05
CA ILE A 211 -1.03 17.26 -8.15
C ILE A 211 -0.23 18.56 -8.36
N TRP A 212 0.89 18.74 -7.66
CA TRP A 212 1.67 19.97 -7.74
C TRP A 212 2.13 20.24 -9.17
N LYS A 213 1.63 21.31 -9.79
CA LYS A 213 1.81 21.60 -11.21
C LYS A 213 3.28 21.72 -11.63
N SER A 214 4.09 22.38 -10.80
CA SER A 214 5.50 22.63 -11.13
C SER A 214 6.42 21.43 -10.87
N THR A 215 5.95 20.40 -10.15
CA THR A 215 6.68 19.14 -10.01
C THR A 215 6.64 18.42 -11.35
N THR A 216 7.79 17.91 -11.80
CA THR A 216 7.95 17.30 -13.12
C THR A 216 8.48 15.86 -13.08
N LYS A 217 9.14 15.49 -12.00
CA LYS A 217 9.83 14.22 -11.85
C LYS A 217 9.34 13.47 -10.62
N LEU A 218 9.34 12.15 -10.73
CA LEU A 218 8.97 11.23 -9.68
C LEU A 218 9.98 10.08 -9.61
N GLY A 219 10.34 9.67 -8.40
CA GLY A 219 10.97 8.38 -8.16
C GLY A 219 10.50 7.83 -6.82
N CYS A 220 10.10 6.56 -6.80
CA CYS A 220 9.54 5.93 -5.61
C CYS A 220 10.28 4.67 -5.24
N GLY A 221 10.45 4.44 -3.94
CA GLY A 221 11.02 3.23 -3.37
C GLY A 221 10.01 2.54 -2.46
N TYR A 222 10.22 1.25 -2.22
CA TYR A 222 9.38 0.50 -1.29
C TYR A 222 10.15 -0.56 -0.52
N LYS A 223 9.59 -0.96 0.63
CA LYS A 223 10.04 -2.09 1.42
C LYS A 223 8.83 -2.86 1.95
N THR A 224 8.79 -4.16 1.68
CA THR A 224 7.81 -5.05 2.31
C THR A 224 8.24 -5.32 3.75
N CYS A 225 7.41 -4.89 4.70
CA CYS A 225 7.53 -5.19 6.12
C CYS A 225 6.85 -6.53 6.46
N ASN A 226 6.83 -6.88 7.75
CA ASN A 226 6.15 -8.08 8.23
C ASN A 226 4.62 -8.01 8.01
N ASN A 227 3.94 -9.12 8.32
CA ASN A 227 2.49 -9.29 8.11
C ASN A 227 1.60 -8.30 8.90
N ILE A 228 2.16 -7.43 9.73
CA ILE A 228 1.43 -6.41 10.48
C ILE A 228 1.29 -5.14 9.66
N TRP A 229 2.39 -4.68 9.05
CA TRP A 229 2.45 -3.37 8.41
C TRP A 229 2.35 -3.42 6.88
N GLY A 230 2.58 -4.57 6.25
CA GLY A 230 2.51 -4.68 4.79
C GLY A 230 3.63 -3.91 4.11
N THR A 231 3.33 -3.16 3.06
CA THR A 231 4.34 -2.45 2.26
C THR A 231 4.48 -1.00 2.71
N TYR A 232 5.71 -0.59 3.01
CA TYR A 232 6.11 0.82 3.17
C TYR A 232 6.52 1.37 1.80
N ILE A 233 6.00 2.56 1.44
CA ILE A 233 6.24 3.24 0.18
C ILE A 233 6.65 4.68 0.48
N ILE A 234 7.69 5.15 -0.20
CA ILE A 234 8.13 6.54 -0.24
C ILE A 234 8.22 6.98 -1.70
N CYS A 235 7.64 8.13 -2.02
CA CYS A 235 7.82 8.80 -3.31
C CYS A 235 8.51 10.13 -3.12
N SER A 236 9.55 10.38 -3.91
CA SER A 236 10.29 11.63 -3.97
C SER A 236 9.95 12.41 -5.24
N TYR A 237 9.80 13.72 -5.10
CA TYR A 237 9.29 14.63 -6.13
C TYR A 237 10.29 15.77 -6.41
N ASP A 238 10.49 16.10 -7.69
CA ASP A 238 11.35 17.21 -8.10
C ASP A 238 10.76 18.04 -9.26
N PRO A 239 10.76 19.38 -9.18
CA PRO A 239 10.92 20.18 -7.97
C PRO A 239 9.94 19.78 -6.86
N ALA A 240 10.33 20.01 -5.61
CA ALA A 240 9.46 19.80 -4.46
C ALA A 240 8.17 20.64 -4.58
N GLY A 241 7.07 20.09 -4.11
CA GLY A 241 5.81 20.81 -3.97
C GLY A 241 5.68 21.48 -2.61
N ASN A 242 4.46 21.86 -2.27
CA ASN A 242 4.08 22.30 -0.93
C ASN A 242 4.87 23.52 -0.41
N PHE A 243 5.31 24.40 -1.32
CA PHE A 243 5.88 25.69 -0.96
C PHE A 243 4.76 26.64 -0.52
N ILE A 244 4.92 27.22 0.68
CA ILE A 244 3.95 28.14 1.28
C ILE A 244 3.73 29.34 0.36
N GLY A 245 2.47 29.58 -0.01
CA GLY A 245 2.06 30.70 -0.86
C GLY A 245 2.17 30.47 -2.37
N GLU A 246 2.57 29.27 -2.80
CA GLU A 246 2.65 28.91 -4.23
C GLU A 246 1.51 28.00 -4.72
N ASP A 247 0.63 27.58 -3.82
CA ASP A 247 -0.51 26.69 -4.08
C ASP A 247 -1.48 27.22 -5.13
N ALA A 248 -1.83 28.50 -5.13
CA ALA A 248 -2.76 29.06 -6.11
C ALA A 248 -2.31 28.84 -7.58
N ALA A 249 -1.01 28.73 -7.83
CA ALA A 249 -0.45 28.45 -9.14
C ALA A 249 -0.26 26.95 -9.42
N ASN A 250 -0.25 26.12 -8.37
CA ASN A 250 0.20 24.73 -8.42
C ASN A 250 -0.87 23.68 -8.11
N VAL A 251 -1.91 24.02 -7.37
CA VAL A 251 -2.98 23.12 -6.95
C VAL A 251 -4.26 23.56 -7.65
N LEU A 252 -4.50 23.00 -8.84
CA LEU A 252 -5.61 23.42 -9.70
C LEU A 252 -6.87 22.60 -9.39
N PRO A 253 -8.09 23.14 -9.57
CA PRO A 253 -9.32 22.35 -9.46
C PRO A 253 -9.42 21.32 -10.59
N LEU A 254 -10.38 20.42 -10.47
CA LEU A 254 -10.72 19.45 -11.53
C LEU A 254 -11.15 20.16 -12.83
N ILE A 255 -10.78 19.60 -13.98
CA ILE A 255 -11.15 20.09 -15.33
C ILE A 255 -12.43 19.49 -15.88
#